data_AF-A0A7C6TMF5-F1
#
_entry.id   AF-A0A7C6TMF5-F1
#
_cell.length_a   1.000
_cell.length_b   1.000
_cell.length_c   1.000
_cell.angle_alpha   90.00
_cell.angle_beta   90.00
_cell.angle_gamma   90.00
#
_symmetry.space_group_name_H-M   'P 1'
#
loop_
_entity.id
_entity.type
_entity.pdbx_description
1 polymer ?
#
loop_
_entity_poly.entity_id
_entity_poly.type
_entity_poly.pdbx_seq_one_letter_code
_entity_poly.pdbx_strand_id
1 'polypeptide(L)'
;QQLTHAATIITVGSSIDGVTRDAIQIALMAALTESTLRQLANTGAYPESGSYPNDGNGSDHDSLGLFQMRPQSGWGSIAELMEPEYQAKAFFGGPTGPNYPSPRGLLDIPGWQSMGKGEVAQAVEVSAYPDRYNNYEPVAETILTTLTRGTLAATTTPTAPASPVVDVAEASRVVFPLPEGTWVHTSDFGPRTDPLTGESAFHSGTDFAAPDGTPILAAADGVVTVAEFSGGYGGLIVIEHRLGGVTVATGYAHMWQHGIHVTVGERVVAGQHIGDVGSSGRSTGPHLHFEVRPGGTNGEAVDAAKWLNDHDAADLPEATAGAGCSALGGGL
;
A
#
# COMPACT_ATOMS: atom_id res chain seq x y z
N GLN A 1 2.65 11.00 -11.07
CA GLN A 1 2.33 9.94 -12.06
C GLN A 1 1.13 9.12 -11.60
N GLN A 2 1.13 8.50 -10.42
CA GLN A 2 -0.02 7.73 -9.90
C GLN A 2 -1.36 8.52 -9.83
N LEU A 3 -1.34 9.78 -9.38
CA LEU A 3 -2.55 10.64 -9.40
C LEU A 3 -3.04 10.97 -10.82
N THR A 4 -2.14 10.96 -11.81
CA THR A 4 -2.50 11.14 -13.23
C THR A 4 -3.24 9.91 -13.73
N HIS A 5 -2.79 8.70 -13.39
CA HIS A 5 -3.47 7.46 -13.73
C HIS A 5 -4.85 7.34 -13.07
N ALA A 6 -4.96 7.73 -11.79
CA ALA A 6 -6.26 7.84 -11.12
C ALA A 6 -7.19 8.84 -11.83
N ALA A 7 -6.69 10.01 -12.24
CA ALA A 7 -7.47 10.98 -12.99
C ALA A 7 -7.91 10.45 -14.37
N THR A 8 -7.07 9.65 -15.04
CA THR A 8 -7.43 8.95 -16.28
C THR A 8 -8.59 7.99 -16.05
N ILE A 9 -8.52 7.13 -15.02
CA ILE A 9 -9.61 6.19 -14.66
C ILE A 9 -10.92 6.96 -14.42
N ILE A 10 -10.87 8.04 -13.65
CA ILE A 10 -12.05 8.88 -13.34
C ILE A 10 -12.62 9.52 -14.60
N THR A 11 -11.76 10.08 -15.46
CA THR A 11 -12.18 10.78 -16.69
C THR A 11 -12.80 9.82 -17.69
N VAL A 12 -12.16 8.67 -17.91
CA VAL A 12 -12.66 7.62 -18.80
C VAL A 12 -13.98 7.09 -18.26
N GLY A 13 -14.04 6.70 -16.98
CA GLY A 13 -15.26 6.17 -16.38
C GLY A 13 -16.42 7.16 -16.46
N SER A 14 -16.18 8.44 -16.18
CA SER A 14 -17.22 9.49 -16.26
C SER A 14 -17.75 9.73 -17.68
N SER A 15 -17.06 9.24 -18.71
CA SER A 15 -17.46 9.37 -20.12
C SER A 15 -18.25 8.18 -20.66
N ILE A 16 -18.37 7.09 -19.90
CA ILE A 16 -19.02 5.84 -20.33
C ILE A 16 -20.43 5.76 -19.74
N ASP A 17 -21.43 5.58 -20.60
CA ASP A 17 -22.82 5.38 -20.18
C ASP A 17 -22.96 4.14 -19.29
N GLY A 18 -23.58 4.32 -18.12
CA GLY A 18 -23.78 3.25 -17.14
C GLY A 18 -22.67 3.11 -16.09
N VAL A 19 -21.53 3.80 -16.24
CA VAL A 19 -20.51 3.88 -15.19
C VAL A 19 -20.94 4.90 -14.14
N THR A 20 -21.16 4.44 -12.90
CA THR A 20 -21.51 5.30 -11.77
C THR A 20 -20.26 5.71 -10.98
N ARG A 21 -20.43 6.61 -10.00
CA ARG A 21 -19.37 6.95 -9.04
C ARG A 21 -18.83 5.70 -8.33
N ASP A 22 -19.70 4.77 -7.95
CA ASP A 22 -19.29 3.52 -7.30
C ASP A 22 -18.47 2.63 -8.25
N ALA A 23 -18.82 2.56 -9.53
CA ALA A 23 -18.01 1.85 -10.52
C ALA A 23 -16.60 2.46 -10.66
N ILE A 24 -16.50 3.80 -10.66
CA ILE A 24 -15.19 4.48 -10.69
C ILE A 24 -14.39 4.18 -9.42
N GLN A 25 -15.04 4.17 -8.25
CA GLN A 25 -14.38 3.79 -7.00
C GLN A 25 -13.87 2.34 -7.05
N ILE A 26 -14.66 1.41 -7.57
CA ILE A 26 -14.27 0.01 -7.79
C ILE A 26 -13.04 -0.11 -8.69
N ALA A 27 -13.00 0.65 -9.79
CA ALA A 27 -11.84 0.68 -10.68
C ALA A 27 -10.58 1.23 -10.00
N LEU A 28 -10.71 2.26 -9.16
CA LEU A 28 -9.60 2.78 -8.37
C LEU A 28 -9.12 1.75 -7.33
N MET A 29 -10.04 1.04 -6.68
CA MET A 29 -9.71 -0.05 -5.76
C MET A 29 -8.91 -1.14 -6.47
N ALA A 30 -9.37 -1.59 -7.65
CA ALA A 30 -8.67 -2.60 -8.45
C ALA A 30 -7.27 -2.14 -8.85
N ALA A 31 -7.12 -0.95 -9.45
CA ALA A 31 -5.80 -0.46 -9.86
C ALA A 31 -4.83 -0.22 -8.67
N LEU A 32 -5.36 0.14 -7.49
CA LEU A 32 -4.56 0.21 -6.26
C LEU A 32 -4.10 -1.17 -5.79
N THR A 33 -4.99 -2.16 -5.81
CA THR A 33 -4.67 -3.55 -5.45
C THR A 33 -3.65 -4.17 -6.40
N GLU A 34 -3.85 -4.02 -7.71
CA GLU A 34 -3.08 -4.74 -8.73
C GLU A 34 -1.71 -4.11 -8.98
N SER A 35 -1.60 -2.79 -8.96
CA SER A 35 -0.35 -2.11 -9.35
C SER A 35 0.05 -0.94 -8.46
N THR A 36 -0.70 -0.64 -7.39
CA THR A 36 -0.56 0.63 -6.63
C THR A 36 -0.69 1.86 -7.52
N LEU A 37 -1.61 1.81 -8.51
CA LEU A 37 -1.81 2.84 -9.55
C LEU A 37 -0.57 3.10 -10.42
N ARG A 38 0.25 2.08 -10.68
CA ARG A 38 1.44 2.19 -11.54
C ARG A 38 1.21 1.53 -12.88
N GLN A 39 1.63 2.18 -13.95
CA GLN A 39 1.60 1.59 -15.28
C GLN A 39 2.82 0.67 -15.46
N LEU A 40 2.67 -0.62 -15.12
CA LEU A 40 3.80 -1.56 -15.12
C LEU A 40 3.96 -2.23 -16.50
N ALA A 41 5.19 -2.18 -17.04
CA ALA A 41 5.61 -3.05 -18.14
C ALA A 41 5.91 -4.47 -17.60
N ASN A 42 6.12 -5.43 -18.50
CA ASN A 42 6.62 -6.76 -18.14
C ASN A 42 7.61 -7.20 -19.21
N THR A 43 8.85 -6.72 -19.10
CA THR A 43 9.91 -6.99 -20.09
C THR A 43 10.41 -8.43 -20.05
N GLY A 44 10.04 -9.19 -19.01
CA GLY A 44 10.34 -10.63 -18.92
C GLY A 44 9.47 -11.44 -19.87
N ALA A 45 8.16 -11.19 -19.87
CA ALA A 45 7.21 -11.85 -20.77
C ALA A 45 7.13 -11.16 -22.14
N TYR A 46 7.18 -9.83 -22.16
CA TYR A 46 7.00 -8.98 -23.34
C TYR A 46 8.09 -7.90 -23.39
N PRO A 47 9.29 -8.19 -23.93
CA PRO A 47 10.39 -7.23 -24.00
C PRO A 47 9.99 -5.88 -24.62
N GLU A 48 9.07 -5.88 -25.60
CA GLU A 48 8.57 -4.67 -26.25
C GLU A 48 7.75 -3.77 -25.31
N SER A 49 7.17 -4.29 -24.22
CA SER A 49 6.37 -3.50 -23.28
C SER A 49 7.20 -2.38 -22.61
N GLY A 50 8.50 -2.60 -22.40
CA GLY A 50 9.41 -1.60 -21.83
C GLY A 50 9.69 -0.40 -22.73
N SER A 51 9.29 -0.46 -24.01
CA SER A 51 9.43 0.66 -24.95
C SER A 51 8.25 1.64 -24.92
N TYR A 52 7.14 1.28 -24.28
CA TYR A 52 5.98 2.16 -24.06
C TYR A 52 6.15 2.96 -22.75
N PRO A 53 5.46 4.09 -22.57
CA PRO A 53 5.44 4.82 -21.30
C PRO A 53 5.03 3.91 -20.14
N ASN A 54 5.87 3.82 -19.11
CA ASN A 54 5.65 2.96 -17.95
C ASN A 54 6.28 3.58 -16.69
N ASP A 55 5.80 3.16 -15.53
CA ASP A 55 6.30 3.57 -14.22
C ASP A 55 7.22 2.52 -13.59
N GLY A 56 7.58 1.48 -14.33
CA GLY A 56 8.40 0.36 -13.85
C GLY A 56 8.06 -0.95 -14.52
N ASN A 57 8.72 -2.01 -14.05
CA ASN A 57 8.58 -3.36 -14.57
C ASN A 57 7.99 -4.27 -13.49
N GLY A 58 6.88 -4.93 -13.81
CA GLY A 58 6.31 -6.03 -13.03
C GLY A 58 7.03 -7.34 -13.28
N SER A 59 6.78 -8.33 -12.43
CA SER A 59 7.41 -9.65 -12.48
C SER A 59 6.41 -10.81 -12.34
N ASP A 60 5.12 -10.50 -12.22
CA ASP A 60 4.05 -11.47 -12.07
C ASP A 60 3.53 -11.94 -13.43
N HIS A 61 3.78 -13.22 -13.73
CA HIS A 61 3.29 -13.88 -14.95
C HIS A 61 3.60 -13.08 -16.24
N ASP A 62 2.56 -12.74 -16.99
CA ASP A 62 2.57 -11.95 -18.22
C ASP A 62 1.58 -10.77 -18.13
N SER A 63 1.38 -10.23 -16.92
CA SER A 63 0.47 -9.11 -16.67
C SER A 63 1.08 -7.76 -17.09
N LEU A 64 0.23 -6.81 -17.47
CA LEU A 64 0.62 -5.46 -17.88
C LEU A 64 -0.32 -4.40 -17.28
N GLY A 65 0.26 -3.23 -17.00
CA GLY A 65 -0.47 -1.98 -16.80
C GLY A 65 -1.10 -1.78 -15.41
N LEU A 66 -2.10 -0.89 -15.33
CA LEU A 66 -2.73 -0.45 -14.08
C LEU A 66 -3.48 -1.57 -13.37
N PHE A 67 -4.11 -2.45 -14.15
CA PHE A 67 -4.99 -3.52 -13.66
C PHE A 67 -4.34 -4.89 -13.79
N GLN A 68 -3.04 -4.97 -14.14
CA GLN A 68 -2.33 -6.24 -14.34
C GLN A 68 -3.07 -7.19 -15.31
N MET A 69 -3.58 -6.62 -16.41
CA MET A 69 -4.32 -7.35 -17.43
C MET A 69 -3.38 -8.18 -18.32
N ARG A 70 -3.86 -9.34 -18.78
CA ARG A 70 -3.04 -10.32 -19.52
C ARG A 70 -3.44 -10.42 -20.98
N PRO A 71 -2.54 -10.18 -21.95
CA PRO A 71 -2.83 -10.39 -23.37
C PRO A 71 -3.30 -11.81 -23.68
N GLN A 72 -2.69 -12.82 -23.06
CA GLN A 72 -3.08 -14.23 -23.26
C GLN A 72 -4.49 -14.57 -22.77
N SER A 73 -5.06 -13.74 -21.88
CA SER A 73 -6.43 -13.90 -21.39
C SER A 73 -7.45 -13.11 -22.22
N GLY A 74 -7.00 -12.47 -23.31
CA GLY A 74 -7.86 -11.76 -24.27
C GLY A 74 -8.17 -10.30 -23.91
N TRP A 75 -7.52 -9.73 -22.90
CA TRP A 75 -7.78 -8.35 -22.46
C TRP A 75 -7.37 -7.27 -23.46
N GLY A 76 -6.47 -7.59 -24.40
CA GLY A 76 -5.97 -6.66 -25.41
C GLY A 76 -4.57 -7.05 -25.90
N SER A 77 -4.06 -6.35 -26.91
CA SER A 77 -2.66 -6.45 -27.33
C SER A 77 -1.72 -5.76 -26.32
N ILE A 78 -0.43 -6.05 -26.41
CA ILE A 78 0.59 -5.43 -25.54
C ILE A 78 0.56 -3.90 -25.66
N ALA A 79 0.46 -3.38 -26.88
CA ALA A 79 0.37 -1.94 -27.13
C ALA A 79 -0.87 -1.33 -26.45
N GLU A 80 -2.02 -2.00 -26.57
CA GLU A 80 -3.26 -1.55 -25.93
C GLU A 80 -3.19 -1.61 -24.40
N LEU A 81 -2.63 -2.67 -23.82
CA LEU A 81 -2.49 -2.76 -22.36
C LEU A 81 -1.42 -1.82 -21.79
N MET A 82 -0.50 -1.34 -22.62
CA MET A 82 0.42 -0.26 -22.23
C MET A 82 -0.23 1.14 -22.27
N GLU A 83 -1.50 1.26 -22.67
CA GLU A 83 -2.25 2.52 -22.65
C GLU A 83 -3.25 2.58 -21.48
N PRO A 84 -3.08 3.49 -20.49
CA PRO A 84 -3.98 3.63 -19.35
C PRO A 84 -5.46 3.84 -19.71
N GLU A 85 -5.74 4.59 -20.79
CA GLU A 85 -7.12 4.83 -21.24
C GLU A 85 -7.80 3.56 -21.77
N TYR A 86 -7.05 2.73 -22.51
CA TYR A 86 -7.58 1.46 -23.02
C TYR A 86 -7.92 0.54 -21.86
N GLN A 87 -6.99 0.37 -20.91
CA GLN A 87 -7.21 -0.49 -19.76
C GLN A 87 -8.41 -0.05 -18.91
N ALA A 88 -8.58 1.26 -18.68
CA ALA A 88 -9.75 1.77 -17.97
C ALA A 88 -11.05 1.42 -18.73
N LYS A 89 -11.09 1.59 -20.06
CA LYS A 89 -12.24 1.18 -20.88
C LYS A 89 -12.49 -0.32 -20.81
N ALA A 90 -11.43 -1.14 -20.84
CA ALA A 90 -11.52 -2.59 -20.76
C ALA A 90 -12.04 -3.05 -19.38
N PHE A 91 -11.54 -2.44 -18.29
CA PHE A 91 -11.99 -2.71 -16.93
C PHE A 91 -13.49 -2.43 -16.77
N PHE A 92 -13.98 -1.28 -17.25
CA PHE A 92 -15.41 -0.98 -17.20
C PHE A 92 -16.22 -1.89 -18.14
N GLY A 93 -15.69 -2.24 -19.30
CA GLY A 93 -16.29 -3.18 -20.26
C GLY A 93 -17.68 -2.78 -20.74
N GLY A 94 -18.60 -3.74 -20.82
CA GLY A 94 -19.93 -3.55 -21.36
C GLY A 94 -20.02 -3.84 -22.86
N PRO A 95 -21.24 -3.75 -23.46
CA PRO A 95 -21.46 -4.07 -24.88
C PRO A 95 -20.66 -3.22 -25.89
N THR A 96 -20.14 -2.08 -25.44
CA THR A 96 -19.32 -1.16 -26.24
C THR A 96 -17.86 -1.13 -25.78
N GLY A 97 -17.48 -1.96 -24.79
CA GLY A 97 -16.12 -2.06 -24.29
C GLY A 97 -15.18 -2.74 -25.29
N PRO A 98 -13.87 -2.40 -25.27
CA PRO A 98 -12.91 -2.93 -26.24
C PRO A 98 -12.67 -4.45 -26.12
N ASN A 99 -12.98 -5.02 -24.96
CA ASN A 99 -12.87 -6.44 -24.60
C ASN A 99 -14.18 -7.23 -24.79
N TYR A 100 -15.23 -6.62 -25.34
CA TYR A 100 -16.50 -7.33 -25.59
C TYR A 100 -16.33 -8.48 -26.61
N PRO A 101 -16.95 -9.66 -26.39
CA PRO A 101 -17.77 -10.05 -25.24
C PRO A 101 -16.99 -10.71 -24.09
N SER A 102 -15.68 -10.90 -24.24
CA SER A 102 -14.84 -11.59 -23.28
C SER A 102 -13.37 -11.18 -23.46
N PRO A 103 -12.61 -10.96 -22.36
CA PRO A 103 -13.01 -11.07 -20.96
C PRO A 103 -14.03 -9.99 -20.56
N ARG A 104 -14.90 -10.31 -19.59
CA ARG A 104 -15.96 -9.40 -19.14
C ARG A 104 -15.37 -8.22 -18.35
N GLY A 105 -15.91 -7.02 -18.52
CA GLY A 105 -15.64 -5.90 -17.62
C GLY A 105 -16.73 -5.72 -16.56
N LEU A 106 -16.63 -4.67 -15.76
CA LEU A 106 -17.53 -4.36 -14.66
C LEU A 106 -19.00 -4.32 -15.09
N LEU A 107 -19.31 -3.63 -16.19
CA LEU A 107 -20.69 -3.43 -16.67
C LEU A 107 -21.33 -4.71 -17.22
N ASP A 108 -20.53 -5.74 -17.50
CA ASP A 108 -21.01 -7.05 -17.97
C ASP A 108 -21.45 -7.96 -16.80
N ILE A 109 -21.20 -7.55 -15.54
CA ILE A 109 -21.55 -8.33 -14.34
C ILE A 109 -23.02 -8.07 -13.96
N PRO A 110 -23.91 -9.07 -14.02
CA PRO A 110 -25.32 -8.87 -13.69
C PRO A 110 -25.52 -8.46 -12.23
N GLY A 111 -26.19 -7.34 -11.99
CA GLY A 111 -26.56 -6.89 -10.65
C GLY A 111 -25.39 -6.30 -9.83
N TRP A 112 -24.28 -5.94 -10.48
CA TRP A 112 -23.09 -5.38 -9.81
C TRP A 112 -23.40 -4.18 -8.91
N GLN A 113 -24.43 -3.38 -9.23
CA GLN A 113 -24.85 -2.22 -8.43
C GLN A 113 -25.34 -2.60 -7.03
N SER A 114 -25.72 -3.86 -6.81
CA SER A 114 -26.19 -4.37 -5.52
C SER A 114 -25.15 -5.25 -4.80
N MET A 115 -23.98 -5.46 -5.40
CA MET A 115 -22.89 -6.26 -4.85
C MET A 115 -21.96 -5.41 -3.99
N GLY A 116 -21.13 -6.06 -3.16
CA GLY A 116 -20.06 -5.36 -2.45
C GLY A 116 -18.99 -4.84 -3.42
N LYS A 117 -18.40 -3.66 -3.17
CA LYS A 117 -17.43 -3.06 -4.11
C LYS A 117 -16.22 -3.95 -4.39
N GLY A 118 -15.63 -4.55 -3.35
CA GLY A 118 -14.54 -5.51 -3.53
C GLY A 118 -14.97 -6.81 -4.21
N GLU A 119 -16.22 -7.24 -4.01
CA GLU A 119 -16.80 -8.40 -4.71
C GLU A 119 -16.89 -8.14 -6.22
N VAL A 120 -17.28 -6.91 -6.62
CA VAL A 120 -17.30 -6.50 -8.03
C VAL A 120 -15.88 -6.42 -8.59
N ALA A 121 -14.94 -5.78 -7.90
CA ALA A 121 -13.54 -5.70 -8.33
C ALA A 121 -12.94 -7.11 -8.57
N GLN A 122 -13.13 -8.00 -7.60
CA GLN A 122 -12.77 -9.41 -7.70
C GLN A 122 -13.44 -10.12 -8.89
N ALA A 123 -14.71 -9.84 -9.17
CA ALA A 123 -15.44 -10.47 -10.25
C ALA A 123 -14.94 -10.02 -11.64
N VAL A 124 -14.38 -8.82 -11.76
CA VAL A 124 -13.70 -8.32 -12.96
C VAL A 124 -12.32 -8.95 -13.11
N GLU A 125 -11.49 -8.90 -12.06
CA GLU A 125 -10.09 -9.34 -12.10
C GLU A 125 -9.92 -10.87 -12.05
N VAL A 126 -10.95 -11.60 -11.60
CA VAL A 126 -10.89 -13.07 -11.46
C VAL A 126 -9.71 -13.50 -10.58
N SER A 127 -9.51 -12.79 -9.47
CA SER A 127 -8.45 -13.08 -8.48
C SER A 127 -8.76 -14.33 -7.63
N ALA A 128 -7.77 -14.88 -6.94
CA ALA A 128 -7.98 -16.00 -6.00
C ALA A 128 -8.34 -15.52 -4.58
N TYR A 129 -8.43 -14.21 -4.35
CA TYR A 129 -8.48 -13.60 -3.03
C TYR A 129 -9.49 -12.45 -2.95
N PRO A 130 -10.79 -12.76 -2.78
CA PRO A 130 -11.92 -11.83 -2.96
C PRO A 130 -11.88 -10.59 -2.06
N ASP A 131 -11.30 -10.70 -0.85
CA ASP A 131 -11.38 -9.62 0.14
C ASP A 131 -10.29 -8.55 -0.02
N ARG A 132 -9.29 -8.74 -0.89
CA ARG A 132 -8.13 -7.83 -1.04
C ARG A 132 -8.50 -6.44 -1.56
N TYR A 133 -9.57 -6.33 -2.35
CA TYR A 133 -10.00 -5.07 -2.95
C TYR A 133 -10.67 -4.13 -1.94
N ASN A 134 -11.34 -4.68 -0.91
CA ASN A 134 -11.99 -3.89 0.14
C ASN A 134 -10.99 -3.04 0.94
N ASN A 135 -9.72 -3.47 1.02
CA ASN A 135 -8.66 -2.75 1.73
C ASN A 135 -8.45 -1.32 1.20
N TYR A 136 -8.66 -1.11 -0.10
CA TYR A 136 -8.45 0.19 -0.74
C TYR A 136 -9.72 1.04 -0.87
N GLU A 137 -10.88 0.58 -0.37
CA GLU A 137 -12.14 1.33 -0.48
C GLU A 137 -12.03 2.77 0.08
N PRO A 138 -11.45 3.00 1.28
CA PRO A 138 -11.32 4.36 1.84
C PRO A 138 -10.34 5.23 1.06
N VAL A 139 -9.25 4.64 0.53
CA VAL A 139 -8.24 5.34 -0.27
C VAL A 139 -8.82 5.75 -1.62
N ALA A 140 -9.52 4.83 -2.29
CA ALA A 140 -10.23 5.08 -3.53
C ALA A 140 -11.29 6.18 -3.38
N GLU A 141 -12.07 6.17 -2.29
CA GLU A 141 -13.04 7.24 -2.01
C GLU A 141 -12.36 8.60 -1.83
N THR A 142 -11.23 8.63 -1.14
CA THR A 142 -10.46 9.86 -0.91
C THR A 142 -9.91 10.43 -2.22
N ILE A 143 -9.32 9.58 -3.06
CA ILE A 143 -8.81 9.97 -4.39
C ILE A 143 -9.95 10.50 -5.25
N LEU A 144 -11.04 9.73 -5.35
CA LEU A 144 -12.20 10.07 -6.17
C LEU A 144 -12.80 11.40 -5.74
N THR A 145 -13.04 11.57 -4.44
CA THR A 145 -13.57 12.80 -3.85
C THR A 145 -12.67 14.01 -4.10
N THR A 146 -11.36 13.85 -3.91
CA THR A 146 -10.41 14.97 -4.05
C THR A 146 -10.33 15.42 -5.50
N LEU A 147 -10.22 14.48 -6.44
CA LEU A 147 -10.08 14.79 -7.85
C LEU A 147 -11.39 15.32 -8.46
N THR A 148 -12.56 14.82 -8.07
CA THR A 148 -13.85 15.38 -8.54
C THR A 148 -14.20 16.73 -7.92
N ARG A 149 -13.80 17.03 -6.67
CA ARG A 149 -13.94 18.39 -6.11
C ARG A 149 -13.02 19.39 -6.78
N GLY A 150 -11.80 19.00 -7.13
CA GLY A 150 -10.85 19.84 -7.86
C GLY A 150 -11.36 20.27 -9.24
N THR A 151 -12.15 19.42 -9.91
CA THR A 151 -12.73 19.71 -11.23
C THR A 151 -13.86 20.76 -11.17
N LEU A 152 -14.61 20.84 -10.07
CA LEU A 152 -15.73 21.79 -9.91
C LEU A 152 -15.27 23.22 -9.51
N ALA A 153 -14.03 23.40 -9.07
CA ALA A 153 -13.50 24.68 -8.59
C ALA A 153 -12.75 25.50 -9.67
N ALA A 154 -12.62 25.00 -10.90
CA ALA A 154 -11.88 25.63 -11.98
C ALA A 154 -12.68 26.75 -12.70
N THR A 155 -13.02 27.84 -12.00
CA THR A 155 -13.42 29.09 -12.69
C THR A 155 -12.96 30.37 -11.98
N THR A 156 -12.21 30.27 -10.89
CA THR A 156 -11.52 31.44 -10.34
C THR A 156 -10.15 31.01 -9.87
N THR A 157 -9.12 31.74 -10.26
CA THR A 157 -7.81 31.66 -9.63
C THR A 157 -7.96 32.12 -8.18
N PRO A 158 -7.64 31.27 -7.21
CA PRO A 158 -6.73 31.72 -6.17
C PRO A 158 -5.51 30.81 -6.10
N THR A 159 -4.39 31.45 -5.81
CA THR A 159 -3.16 30.86 -5.28
C THR A 159 -3.42 29.57 -4.50
N ALA A 160 -2.77 28.49 -4.93
CA ALA A 160 -2.83 27.17 -4.32
C ALA A 160 -2.78 27.26 -2.79
N PRO A 161 -3.77 26.72 -2.05
CA PRO A 161 -3.50 26.30 -0.69
C PRO A 161 -2.67 25.01 -0.79
N ALA A 162 -1.55 24.98 -0.07
CA ALA A 162 -0.79 23.77 0.16
C ALA A 162 -1.73 22.65 0.65
N SER A 163 -1.46 21.41 0.23
CA SER A 163 -1.95 20.19 0.89
C SER A 163 -1.88 20.38 2.40
N PRO A 164 -2.82 19.83 3.21
CA PRO A 164 -2.56 19.73 4.63
C PRO A 164 -1.40 18.75 4.78
N VAL A 165 -0.18 19.29 4.80
CA VAL A 165 0.98 18.65 5.37
C VAL A 165 0.56 18.45 6.82
N VAL A 166 0.16 17.23 7.17
CA VAL A 166 0.02 16.88 8.58
C VAL A 166 1.43 17.05 9.12
N ASP A 167 1.67 18.14 9.84
CA ASP A 167 3.01 18.50 10.30
C ASP A 167 3.49 17.36 11.20
N VAL A 168 4.38 16.52 10.68
CA VAL A 168 5.06 15.47 11.43
C VAL A 168 6.15 16.20 12.18
N ALA A 169 5.93 16.39 13.48
CA ALA A 169 6.91 17.04 14.33
C ALA A 169 8.26 16.29 14.25
N GLU A 170 9.37 17.02 14.25
CA GLU A 170 10.71 16.42 14.26
C GLU A 170 10.87 15.47 15.45
N ALA A 171 11.13 14.20 15.17
CA ALA A 171 11.38 13.18 16.18
C ALA A 171 12.75 13.42 16.83
N SER A 172 12.79 13.32 18.16
CA SER A 172 14.00 13.63 18.93
C SER A 172 14.90 12.42 19.22
N ARG A 173 14.45 11.20 18.91
CA ARG A 173 15.20 9.96 19.13
C ARG A 173 14.71 8.82 18.23
N VAL A 174 15.55 7.82 18.06
CA VAL A 174 15.21 6.52 17.47
C VAL A 174 15.32 5.43 18.55
N VAL A 175 14.44 4.44 18.48
CA VAL A 175 14.29 3.33 19.42
C VAL A 175 14.29 2.02 18.64
N PHE A 176 14.87 0.97 19.21
CA PHE A 176 14.80 -0.37 18.62
C PHE A 176 13.35 -0.90 18.66
N PRO A 177 12.81 -1.48 17.57
CA PRO A 177 11.37 -1.75 17.44
C PRO A 177 10.86 -2.95 18.26
N LEU A 178 11.71 -3.59 19.06
CA LEU A 178 11.37 -4.69 19.96
C LEU A 178 12.02 -4.47 21.34
N PRO A 179 11.40 -4.93 22.44
CA PRO A 179 11.99 -4.83 23.77
C PRO A 179 13.34 -5.56 23.89
N GLU A 180 14.23 -5.04 24.71
CA GLU A 180 15.56 -5.61 24.96
C GLU A 180 15.46 -7.06 25.45
N GLY A 181 16.23 -7.95 24.83
CA GLY A 181 16.29 -9.36 25.23
C GLY A 181 15.13 -10.24 24.77
N THR A 182 14.17 -9.71 24.00
CA THR A 182 13.04 -10.50 23.47
C THR A 182 13.24 -11.01 22.05
N TRP A 183 14.37 -10.70 21.42
CA TRP A 183 14.56 -10.91 19.98
C TRP A 183 15.95 -11.45 19.63
N VAL A 184 16.04 -12.06 18.45
CA VAL A 184 17.29 -12.52 17.82
C VAL A 184 17.30 -12.07 16.36
N HIS A 185 18.40 -11.48 15.89
CA HIS A 185 18.58 -11.17 14.47
C HIS A 185 18.65 -12.46 13.65
N THR A 186 17.81 -12.58 12.61
CA THR A 186 17.69 -13.83 11.83
C THR A 186 17.88 -13.68 10.33
N SER A 187 17.57 -12.53 9.72
CA SER A 187 17.77 -12.33 8.28
C SER A 187 18.11 -10.87 7.95
N ASP A 188 19.18 -10.69 7.19
CA ASP A 188 19.64 -9.39 6.70
C ASP A 188 18.79 -8.88 5.53
N PHE A 189 18.84 -7.56 5.30
CA PHE A 189 18.32 -6.91 4.09
C PHE A 189 19.13 -7.30 2.85
N GLY A 190 18.47 -7.39 1.69
CA GLY A 190 19.11 -7.53 0.39
C GLY A 190 18.87 -8.86 -0.32
N PRO A 191 19.68 -9.21 -1.34
CA PRO A 191 19.50 -10.44 -2.12
C PRO A 191 19.65 -11.68 -1.24
N ARG A 192 18.66 -12.57 -1.26
CA ARG A 192 18.69 -13.86 -0.57
C ARG A 192 18.15 -14.98 -1.45
N THR A 193 18.47 -16.21 -1.08
CA THR A 193 17.74 -17.38 -1.60
C THR A 193 16.43 -17.50 -0.83
N ASP A 194 15.29 -17.50 -1.52
CA ASP A 194 13.97 -17.66 -0.93
C ASP A 194 13.93 -18.98 -0.13
N PRO A 195 13.65 -18.94 1.18
CA PRO A 195 13.72 -20.12 2.04
C PRO A 195 12.58 -21.11 1.81
N LEU A 196 11.53 -20.72 1.11
CA LEU A 196 10.37 -21.56 0.77
C LEU A 196 10.52 -22.20 -0.62
N THR A 197 11.12 -21.50 -1.59
CA THR A 197 11.20 -21.96 -2.99
C THR A 197 12.61 -22.29 -3.48
N GLY A 198 13.66 -21.78 -2.82
CA GLY A 198 15.06 -21.96 -3.22
C GLY A 198 15.52 -21.04 -4.35
N GLU A 199 14.71 -20.07 -4.78
CA GLU A 199 15.00 -19.15 -5.89
C GLU A 199 15.64 -17.84 -5.40
N SER A 200 16.21 -17.03 -6.31
CA SER A 200 16.73 -15.71 -5.96
C SER A 200 15.59 -14.75 -5.63
N ALA A 201 15.55 -14.23 -4.41
CA ALA A 201 14.58 -13.26 -3.92
C ALA A 201 15.30 -12.02 -3.33
N PHE A 202 14.59 -10.91 -3.21
CA PHE A 202 15.09 -9.72 -2.55
C PHE A 202 14.34 -9.51 -1.23
N HIS A 203 15.08 -9.38 -0.14
CA HIS A 203 14.52 -9.13 1.18
C HIS A 203 14.53 -7.63 1.48
N SER A 204 13.35 -7.02 1.47
CA SER A 204 13.17 -5.57 1.62
C SER A 204 13.23 -5.06 3.06
N GLY A 205 13.57 -5.91 4.02
CA GLY A 205 13.66 -5.56 5.44
C GLY A 205 14.73 -6.35 6.17
N THR A 206 14.71 -6.24 7.50
CA THR A 206 15.51 -7.04 8.42
C THR A 206 14.57 -7.85 9.31
N ASP A 207 14.85 -9.15 9.47
CA ASP A 207 14.01 -10.07 10.26
C ASP A 207 14.58 -10.28 11.65
N PHE A 208 13.78 -9.96 12.66
CA PHE A 208 14.06 -10.19 14.08
C PHE A 208 13.09 -11.23 14.63
N ALA A 209 13.58 -12.46 14.86
CA ALA A 209 12.77 -13.50 15.48
C ALA A 209 12.47 -13.15 16.94
N ALA A 210 11.21 -13.24 17.31
CA ALA A 210 10.72 -12.97 18.65
C ALA A 210 9.47 -13.83 18.91
N PRO A 211 9.15 -14.16 20.17
CA PRO A 211 7.92 -14.90 20.48
C PRO A 211 6.66 -14.23 19.92
N ASP A 212 5.69 -15.06 19.53
CA ASP A 212 4.35 -14.58 19.17
C ASP A 212 3.74 -13.81 20.35
N GLY A 213 3.16 -12.64 20.08
CA GLY A 213 2.64 -11.73 21.10
C GLY A 213 3.67 -10.77 21.71
N THR A 214 4.95 -10.82 21.32
CA THR A 214 5.94 -9.83 21.78
C THR A 214 5.56 -8.42 21.30
N PRO A 215 5.59 -7.38 22.16
CA PRO A 215 5.28 -6.02 21.75
C PRO A 215 6.20 -5.50 20.65
N ILE A 216 5.60 -4.86 19.64
CA ILE A 216 6.29 -4.08 18.60
C ILE A 216 6.18 -2.59 18.98
N LEU A 217 7.31 -1.91 18.94
CA LEU A 217 7.45 -0.51 19.37
C LEU A 217 7.64 0.41 18.16
N ALA A 218 7.01 1.59 18.18
CA ALA A 218 7.29 2.63 17.19
C ALA A 218 8.76 3.08 17.31
N ALA A 219 9.52 2.97 16.21
CA ALA A 219 10.94 3.29 16.21
C ALA A 219 11.23 4.78 16.42
N ALA A 220 10.31 5.67 16.07
CA ALA A 220 10.43 7.11 16.29
C ALA A 220 9.04 7.77 16.40
N ASP A 221 8.98 9.01 16.85
CA ASP A 221 7.75 9.81 16.81
C ASP A 221 7.28 9.95 15.36
N GLY A 222 5.98 9.87 15.12
CA GLY A 222 5.47 9.89 13.76
C GLY A 222 3.96 9.85 13.64
N VAL A 223 3.51 9.67 12.40
CA VAL A 223 2.11 9.49 12.05
C VAL A 223 1.96 8.16 11.34
N VAL A 224 1.02 7.34 11.79
CA VAL A 224 0.67 6.07 11.16
C VAL A 224 0.07 6.36 9.79
N THR A 225 0.65 5.82 8.74
CA THR A 225 0.19 5.99 7.35
C THR A 225 -0.40 4.70 6.78
N VAL A 226 -0.05 3.55 7.36
CA VAL A 226 -0.62 2.24 7.04
C VAL A 226 -0.85 1.49 8.36
N ALA A 227 -1.99 0.83 8.53
CA ALA A 227 -2.30 -0.07 9.63
C ALA A 227 -3.37 -1.07 9.19
N GLU A 228 -2.94 -2.14 8.52
CA GLU A 228 -3.85 -3.06 7.82
C GLU A 228 -3.21 -4.44 7.59
N PHE A 229 -3.96 -5.39 7.00
CA PHE A 229 -3.41 -6.66 6.51
C PHE A 229 -3.04 -6.55 5.03
N SER A 230 -1.78 -6.79 4.70
CA SER A 230 -1.20 -6.59 3.36
C SER A 230 -0.45 -7.83 2.87
N GLY A 231 -1.13 -8.67 2.10
CA GLY A 231 -0.52 -9.74 1.29
C GLY A 231 0.59 -10.54 1.96
N GLY A 232 1.79 -10.53 1.37
CA GLY A 232 2.96 -11.24 1.89
C GLY A 232 3.49 -10.71 3.22
N TYR A 233 3.19 -9.45 3.58
CA TYR A 233 3.53 -8.88 4.87
C TYR A 233 2.61 -9.34 5.99
N GLY A 234 1.41 -9.87 5.69
CA GLY A 234 0.42 -10.11 6.75
C GLY A 234 -0.01 -8.80 7.39
N GLY A 235 -0.14 -8.72 8.72
CA GLY A 235 -0.41 -7.45 9.39
C GLY A 235 0.76 -6.49 9.26
N LEU A 236 0.50 -5.30 8.72
CA LEU A 236 1.47 -4.26 8.38
C LEU A 236 1.07 -2.92 9.02
N ILE A 237 2.02 -2.33 9.72
CA ILE A 237 1.98 -0.93 10.13
C ILE A 237 3.09 -0.19 9.39
N VAL A 238 2.82 1.01 8.88
CA VAL A 238 3.85 1.94 8.39
C VAL A 238 3.65 3.28 9.08
N ILE A 239 4.75 3.84 9.60
CA ILE A 239 4.76 5.13 10.29
C ILE A 239 5.70 6.06 9.54
N GLU A 240 5.23 7.27 9.19
CA GLU A 240 6.09 8.33 8.68
C GLU A 240 6.62 9.19 9.82
N HIS A 241 7.92 9.46 9.74
CA HIS A 241 8.69 10.23 10.69
C HIS A 241 9.35 11.41 10.00
N ARG A 242 9.67 12.41 10.81
CA ARG A 242 10.54 13.50 10.44
C ARG A 242 11.79 13.43 11.31
N LEU A 243 12.93 13.07 10.72
CA LEU A 243 14.19 12.86 11.44
C LEU A 243 15.27 13.72 10.78
N GLY A 244 15.89 14.62 11.54
CA GLY A 244 16.97 15.47 11.03
C GLY A 244 16.58 16.33 9.84
N GLY A 245 15.32 16.77 9.75
CA GLY A 245 14.82 17.54 8.61
C GLY A 245 14.59 16.73 7.34
N VAL A 246 14.55 15.40 7.41
CA VAL A 246 14.16 14.53 6.29
C VAL A 246 12.98 13.63 6.66
N THR A 247 12.20 13.25 5.65
CA THR A 247 11.08 12.32 5.82
C THR A 247 11.57 10.90 5.61
N VAL A 248 11.21 10.01 6.53
CA VAL A 248 11.52 8.58 6.49
C VAL A 248 10.33 7.81 7.03
N ALA A 249 10.01 6.67 6.45
CA ALA A 249 9.00 5.77 7.01
C ALA A 249 9.65 4.50 7.59
N THR A 250 9.01 3.93 8.59
CA THR A 250 9.34 2.60 9.11
C THR A 250 8.16 1.65 8.92
N GLY A 251 8.44 0.42 8.50
CA GLY A 251 7.45 -0.63 8.27
C GLY A 251 7.61 -1.79 9.25
N TYR A 252 6.50 -2.32 9.75
CA TYR A 252 6.43 -3.39 10.75
C TYR A 252 5.45 -4.44 10.26
N ALA A 253 5.92 -5.66 9.99
CA ALA A 253 5.10 -6.69 9.35
C ALA A 253 4.94 -7.98 10.17
N HIS A 254 4.13 -8.90 9.63
CA HIS A 254 3.79 -10.24 10.11
C HIS A 254 2.89 -10.32 11.35
N MET A 255 2.35 -9.20 11.82
CA MET A 255 1.39 -9.16 12.92
C MET A 255 0.14 -9.96 12.60
N TRP A 256 -0.50 -10.59 13.59
CA TRP A 256 -1.88 -11.06 13.40
C TRP A 256 -2.84 -9.87 13.30
N GLN A 257 -4.03 -10.08 12.73
CA GLN A 257 -4.98 -8.99 12.56
C GLN A 257 -5.38 -8.38 13.92
N HIS A 258 -5.48 -9.22 14.95
CA HIS A 258 -5.77 -8.80 16.32
C HIS A 258 -4.57 -8.19 17.05
N GLY A 259 -3.36 -8.26 16.47
CA GLY A 259 -2.14 -7.69 17.00
C GLY A 259 -1.80 -6.32 16.41
N ILE A 260 -2.71 -5.65 15.70
CA ILE A 260 -2.55 -4.27 15.24
C ILE A 260 -3.28 -3.36 16.23
N HIS A 261 -2.55 -2.45 16.90
CA HIS A 261 -3.10 -1.63 18.00
C HIS A 261 -3.26 -0.15 17.66
N VAL A 262 -2.96 0.25 16.43
CA VAL A 262 -3.03 1.64 15.94
C VAL A 262 -3.86 1.76 14.68
N THR A 263 -4.25 2.99 14.35
CA THR A 263 -5.03 3.30 13.14
C THR A 263 -4.36 4.39 12.29
N VAL A 264 -4.66 4.41 10.99
CA VAL A 264 -4.12 5.42 10.07
C VAL A 264 -4.49 6.84 10.54
N GLY A 265 -3.52 7.74 10.52
CA GLY A 265 -3.62 9.12 10.99
C GLY A 265 -3.29 9.31 12.48
N GLU A 266 -3.15 8.22 13.23
CA GLU A 266 -2.76 8.26 14.63
C GLU A 266 -1.32 8.78 14.78
N ARG A 267 -1.10 9.67 15.77
CA ARG A 267 0.23 10.12 16.17
C ARG A 267 0.77 9.17 17.22
N VAL A 268 1.98 8.70 16.98
CA VAL A 268 2.69 7.79 17.90
C VAL A 268 3.99 8.42 18.35
N VAL A 269 4.47 8.00 19.52
CA VAL A 269 5.77 8.42 20.06
C VAL A 269 6.77 7.27 20.07
N ALA A 270 8.06 7.57 20.01
CA ALA A 270 9.13 6.60 20.03
C ALA A 270 9.05 5.69 21.27
N GLY A 271 8.98 4.38 21.04
CA GLY A 271 8.81 3.33 22.06
C GLY A 271 7.36 2.96 22.36
N GLN A 272 6.37 3.64 21.77
CA GLN A 272 4.95 3.30 21.96
C GLN A 272 4.66 1.90 21.41
N HIS A 273 3.91 1.09 22.16
CA HIS A 273 3.40 -0.19 21.69
C HIS A 273 2.36 0.03 20.58
N ILE A 274 2.67 -0.46 19.37
CA ILE A 274 1.84 -0.26 18.17
C ILE A 274 1.24 -1.55 17.62
N GLY A 275 1.81 -2.70 17.98
CA GLY A 275 1.33 -4.01 17.56
C GLY A 275 2.05 -5.15 18.25
N ASP A 276 1.73 -6.38 17.91
CA ASP A 276 2.31 -7.60 18.48
C ASP A 276 2.92 -8.48 17.40
N VAL A 277 4.12 -9.01 17.67
CA VAL A 277 4.77 -9.99 16.81
C VAL A 277 3.82 -11.15 16.53
N GLY A 278 3.70 -11.51 15.25
CA GLY A 278 2.92 -12.65 14.80
C GLY A 278 3.70 -13.47 13.77
N SER A 279 2.98 -14.33 13.05
CA SER A 279 3.53 -15.13 11.95
C SER A 279 2.57 -15.17 10.75
N SER A 280 1.92 -14.03 10.47
CA SER A 280 0.96 -13.93 9.38
C SER A 280 1.63 -13.55 8.04
N GLY A 281 0.89 -13.69 6.93
CA GLY A 281 1.44 -13.45 5.59
C GLY A 281 2.42 -14.55 5.17
N ARG A 282 3.50 -14.17 4.47
CA ARG A 282 4.58 -15.07 4.06
C ARG A 282 5.64 -15.14 5.16
N SER A 283 5.36 -15.95 6.17
CA SER A 283 6.24 -16.13 7.33
C SER A 283 6.47 -17.62 7.60
N THR A 284 7.69 -17.99 8.01
CA THR A 284 8.06 -19.37 8.38
C THR A 284 7.98 -19.61 9.90
N GLY A 285 7.82 -18.55 10.69
CA GLY A 285 7.69 -18.58 12.15
C GLY A 285 7.60 -17.17 12.72
N PRO A 286 7.26 -17.00 14.01
CA PRO A 286 7.08 -15.68 14.60
C PRO A 286 8.33 -14.78 14.52
N HIS A 287 8.18 -13.60 13.94
CA HIS A 287 9.23 -12.58 13.82
C HIS A 287 8.63 -11.22 13.45
N LEU A 288 9.43 -10.17 13.67
CA LEU A 288 9.21 -8.85 13.07
C LEU A 288 10.05 -8.74 11.80
N HIS A 289 9.41 -8.53 10.65
CA HIS A 289 10.05 -7.98 9.46
C HIS A 289 9.98 -6.45 9.55
N PHE A 290 11.15 -5.81 9.66
CA PHE A 290 11.27 -4.37 9.86
C PHE A 290 11.89 -3.69 8.65
N GLU A 291 11.26 -2.61 8.17
CA GLU A 291 11.75 -1.85 7.02
C GLU A 291 12.01 -0.39 7.38
N VAL A 292 12.98 0.21 6.69
CA VAL A 292 13.21 1.67 6.69
C VAL A 292 13.14 2.17 5.26
N ARG A 293 12.36 3.21 5.01
CA ARG A 293 12.06 3.76 3.68
C ARG A 293 12.34 5.26 3.65
N PRO A 294 13.53 5.70 3.19
CA PRO A 294 13.81 7.11 2.98
C PRO A 294 12.83 7.73 1.96
N GLY A 295 12.35 8.95 2.24
CA GLY A 295 11.38 9.62 1.39
C GLY A 295 9.91 9.35 1.73
N GLY A 296 9.64 8.56 2.78
CA GLY A 296 8.29 8.32 3.30
C GLY A 296 7.73 6.95 2.94
N THR A 297 6.41 6.76 3.10
CA THR A 297 5.73 5.45 3.01
C THR A 297 6.00 4.72 1.71
N ASN A 298 6.13 5.46 0.60
CA ASN A 298 6.36 4.93 -0.74
C ASN A 298 7.84 4.89 -1.15
N GLY A 299 8.76 5.20 -0.23
CA GLY A 299 10.20 5.14 -0.46
C GLY A 299 10.70 3.70 -0.64
N GLU A 300 11.78 3.56 -1.39
CA GLU A 300 12.48 2.26 -1.50
C GLU A 300 13.10 1.89 -0.15
N ALA A 301 12.98 0.62 0.22
CA ALA A 301 13.55 0.14 1.48
C ALA A 301 15.09 0.11 1.42
N VAL A 302 15.71 0.45 2.54
CA VAL A 302 17.16 0.35 2.76
C VAL A 302 17.46 -0.63 3.90
N ASP A 303 18.74 -0.95 4.08
CA ASP A 303 19.21 -1.76 5.20
C ASP A 303 18.81 -1.15 6.55
N ALA A 304 17.82 -1.77 7.19
CA ALA A 304 17.23 -1.28 8.43
C ALA A 304 18.17 -1.47 9.62
N ALA A 305 18.95 -2.55 9.67
CA ALA A 305 19.94 -2.78 10.72
C ALA A 305 21.05 -1.73 10.67
N LYS A 306 21.55 -1.40 9.48
CA LYS A 306 22.50 -0.29 9.31
C LYS A 306 21.88 1.03 9.74
N TRP A 307 20.65 1.33 9.31
CA TRP A 307 19.99 2.59 9.64
C TRP A 307 19.78 2.75 11.15
N LEU A 308 19.35 1.70 11.87
CA LEU A 308 19.18 1.71 13.32
C LEU A 308 20.51 2.02 14.04
N ASN A 309 21.62 1.40 13.59
CA ASN A 309 22.95 1.67 14.14
C ASN A 309 23.42 3.12 13.87
N ASP A 310 23.22 3.63 12.66
CA ASP A 310 23.61 4.99 12.28
C ASP A 310 22.83 6.08 13.05
N HIS A 311 21.66 5.73 13.61
CA HIS A 311 20.80 6.63 14.38
C HIS A 311 20.84 6.38 15.90
N ASP A 312 21.82 5.59 16.38
CA ASP A 312 21.99 5.25 17.80
C ASP A 312 20.67 4.78 18.45
N ALA A 313 19.95 3.88 17.77
CA ALA A 313 18.64 3.41 18.22
C ALA A 313 18.71 2.86 19.65
N ALA A 314 17.96 3.46 20.56
CA ALA A 314 17.96 3.08 21.96
C ALA A 314 17.21 1.76 22.19
N ASP A 315 17.82 0.83 22.92
CA ASP A 315 17.13 -0.36 23.43
C ASP A 315 16.24 0.01 24.62
N LEU A 316 14.99 -0.46 24.61
CA LEU A 316 14.05 -0.27 25.71
C LEU A 316 13.68 -1.62 26.32
N PRO A 317 13.64 -1.78 27.65
CA PRO A 317 13.26 -3.05 28.28
C PRO A 317 11.77 -3.38 28.13
N GLU A 318 10.93 -2.37 27.90
CA GLU A 318 9.48 -2.49 27.71
C GLU A 318 8.92 -1.29 26.93
N ALA A 319 7.66 -1.37 26.50
CA ALA A 319 6.98 -0.28 25.80
C ALA A 319 6.85 0.97 26.68
N THR A 320 7.03 2.15 26.09
CA THR A 320 6.74 3.41 26.78
C THR A 320 5.23 3.66 26.81
N ALA A 321 4.69 3.99 27.98
CA ALA A 321 3.32 4.45 28.09
C ALA A 321 3.18 5.76 27.28
N GLY A 322 2.39 5.73 26.22
CA GLY A 322 2.01 6.93 25.47
C GLY A 322 1.41 7.94 26.45
N ALA A 323 1.74 9.23 26.28
CA ALA A 323 1.23 10.30 27.13
C ALA A 323 -0.30 10.37 27.02
N GLY A 324 -1.00 9.57 27.82
CA GLY A 324 -2.41 9.70 28.06
C GLY A 324 -2.64 11.12 28.55
N CYS A 325 -3.52 11.84 27.87
CA CYS A 325 -3.98 13.14 28.28
C CYS A 325 -4.53 13.01 29.71
N SER A 326 -3.68 13.28 30.70
CA SER A 326 -4.09 13.34 32.09
C SER A 326 -4.92 14.60 32.21
N ALA A 327 -6.24 14.43 32.30
CA ALA A 327 -7.12 15.48 32.76
C ALA A 327 -6.59 15.95 34.12
N LEU A 328 -5.95 17.11 34.12
CA LEU A 328 -5.55 17.80 35.33
C LEU A 328 -6.79 18.00 36.18
N GLY A 329 -6.70 17.51 37.43
CA GLY A 329 -7.69 17.73 38.45
C GLY A 329 -7.98 19.22 38.62
N GLY A 330 -9.27 19.54 38.64
CA GLY A 330 -9.79 20.76 39.25
C GLY A 330 -10.59 20.35 40.48
N GLY A 331 -9.92 20.28 41.62
CA GLY A 331 -10.61 20.33 42.91
C GLY A 331 -10.78 21.79 43.32
N LEU A 332 -11.99 22.16 43.72
CA LEU A 332 -12.35 22.84 44.97
C LEU A 332 -13.82 22.55 45.26
#